data_AF-A0A837I2Y1-F1
#
_entry.id   AF-A0A837I2Y1-F1
#
_cell.length_a   1.000
_cell.length_b   1.000
_cell.length_c   1.000
_cell.angle_alpha   90.00
_cell.angle_beta   90.00
_cell.angle_gamma   90.00
#
_symmetry.space_group_name_H-M   'P 1'
#
loop_
_entity.id
_entity.type
_entity.pdbx_description
1 polymer ?
#
loop_
_entity_poly.entity_id
_entity_poly.type
_entity_poly.pdbx_seq_one_letter_code
_entity_poly.pdbx_strand_id
1 'polypeptide(L)' 'MISTINVSFPSELKKEAQMFINDGYYASFSDLVRTSVRELLERRYQKMIDDSERDIKEGKAVVLKSAKEIEEYINCHMK' A
#
# COMPACT_ATOMS: atom_id res chain seq x y z
N MET A 1 -6.46 7.45 21.40
CA MET A 1 -5.42 7.31 22.45
C MET A 1 -4.13 6.86 21.76
N ILE A 2 -3.00 7.53 21.98
CA ILE A 2 -1.71 7.16 21.37
C ILE A 2 -1.09 6.05 22.23
N SER A 3 -0.84 4.89 21.64
CA SER A 3 -0.13 3.77 22.30
C SER A 3 1.36 3.87 21.99
N THR A 4 2.20 3.74 23.02
CA THR A 4 3.66 3.73 22.85
C THR A 4 4.12 2.31 22.49
N ILE A 5 4.87 2.20 21.41
CA ILE A 5 5.45 0.93 20.94
C ILE A 5 6.97 1.07 20.97
N ASN A 6 7.65 0.09 21.55
CA ASN A 6 9.11 -0.03 21.48
C ASN A 6 9.47 -0.88 20.27
N VAL A 7 10.32 -0.36 19.40
CA VAL A 7 10.77 -1.04 18.17
C VAL A 7 12.29 -1.16 18.17
N SER A 8 12.79 -2.32 17.76
CA SER A 8 14.22 -2.54 17.56
C SER A 8 14.56 -2.38 16.07
N PHE A 9 15.66 -1.71 15.78
CA PHE A 9 16.13 -1.47 14.42
C PHE A 9 17.61 -1.86 14.27
N PRO A 10 18.02 -2.38 13.10
CA PRO A 10 19.42 -2.47 12.71
C PRO A 10 20.13 -1.13 12.88
N SER A 11 21.40 -1.19 13.27
CA SER A 11 22.18 0.01 13.59
C SER A 11 22.42 0.91 12.37
N GLU A 12 22.51 0.28 11.20
CA GLU A 12 22.69 0.88 9.88
C GLU A 12 21.45 1.70 9.49
N LEU A 13 20.26 1.09 9.62
CA LEU A 13 18.99 1.78 9.34
C LEU A 13 18.76 2.96 10.28
N LYS A 14 19.23 2.89 11.53
CA LYS A 14 19.16 4.04 12.45
C LYS A 14 20.03 5.20 11.97
N LYS A 15 21.20 4.93 11.38
CA LYS A 15 22.07 5.98 10.81
C LYS A 15 21.41 6.66 9.62
N GLU A 16 20.85 5.88 8.70
CA GLU A 16 20.13 6.41 7.53
C GLU A 16 18.90 7.22 7.95
N ALA A 17 18.11 6.71 8.90
CA ALA A 17 16.97 7.44 9.46
C ALA A 17 17.40 8.80 10.06
N GLN A 18 18.54 8.85 10.74
CA GLN A 18 19.07 10.10 11.29
C GLN A 18 19.49 11.09 10.19
N MET A 19 20.03 10.60 9.05
CA MET A 19 20.34 11.46 7.91
C MET A 19 19.06 12.12 7.38
N PHE A 20 17.99 11.36 7.16
CA PHE A 20 16.71 11.93 6.69
C PHE A 20 16.10 12.94 7.65
N ILE A 21 16.28 12.76 8.97
CA ILE A 21 15.85 13.74 9.98
C ILE A 21 16.69 15.01 9.90
N ASN A 22 18.02 14.88 9.78
CA ASN A 22 18.94 16.01 9.70
C ASN A 22 18.72 16.84 8.43
N ASP A 23 18.37 16.18 7.32
CA ASP A 23 18.05 16.81 6.04
C ASP A 23 16.64 17.44 6.02
N GLY A 24 15.86 17.27 7.10
CA GLY A 24 14.55 17.89 7.28
C GLY A 24 13.38 17.15 6.61
N TYR A 25 13.58 15.93 6.11
CA TYR A 25 12.49 15.12 5.55
C TYR A 25 11.50 14.63 6.61
N TYR A 26 11.96 14.44 7.85
CA TYR A 26 11.12 14.01 8.97
C TYR A 26 11.43 14.81 10.22
N ALA A 27 10.40 15.08 11.03
CA ALA A 27 10.58 15.83 12.28
C ALA A 27 11.28 15.03 13.39
N SER A 28 11.15 13.69 13.36
CA SER A 28 11.76 12.79 14.33
C SER A 28 11.77 11.34 13.84
N PHE A 29 12.46 10.45 14.55
CA PHE A 29 12.42 9.01 14.27
C PHE A 29 11.00 8.44 14.37
N SER A 30 10.20 8.88 15.35
CA SER A 30 8.81 8.44 15.48
C SER A 30 7.94 8.91 14.32
N ASP A 31 8.24 10.07 13.73
CA ASP A 31 7.53 10.58 12.56
C ASP A 31 7.84 9.74 11.32
N LEU A 32 9.12 9.44 11.09
CA LEU A 32 9.56 8.52 10.03
C LEU A 32 8.87 7.16 10.16
N VAL A 33 8.94 6.52 11.33
CA VAL A 33 8.33 5.20 11.55
C VAL A 33 6.83 5.21 11.30
N ARG A 34 6.10 6.23 11.79
CA ARG A 34 4.65 6.33 11.54
C ARG A 34 4.34 6.49 10.05
N THR A 35 5.14 7.29 9.35
CA THR A 35 4.99 7.50 7.92
C THR A 35 5.25 6.22 7.13
N SER A 36 6.35 5.51 7.41
CA SER A 36 6.65 4.23 6.75
C SER A 36 5.58 3.17 7.00
N VAL A 37 5.04 3.08 8.22
CA VAL A 37 3.93 2.16 8.52
C VAL A 37 2.67 2.56 7.76
N ARG A 38 2.35 3.85 7.68
CA ARG A 38 1.19 4.34 6.91
C ARG A 38 1.33 4.01 5.43
N GLU A 39 2.48 4.30 4.84
CA GLU A 39 2.76 3.98 3.43
C GLU A 39 2.65 2.48 3.16
N LEU A 40 3.16 1.64 4.07
CA LEU A 40 3.03 0.19 3.96
C LEU A 40 1.56 -0.25 3.96
N LEU A 41 0.75 0.33 4.86
CA LEU A 41 -0.67 0.02 4.95
C LEU A 41 -1.45 0.50 3.73
N GLU A 42 -1.10 1.66 3.18
CA GLU A 42 -1.69 2.19 1.95
C GLU A 42 -1.31 1.33 0.74
N ARG A 43 -0.06 0.86 0.68
CA ARG A 43 0.42 -0.07 -0.35
C ARG A 43 -0.21 -1.45 -0.28
N ARG A 44 -0.98 -1.78 0.76
CA ARG A 44 -1.70 -3.06 0.86
C ARG A 44 -2.64 -3.28 -0.33
N TYR A 45 -3.23 -2.21 -0.86
CA TYR A 45 -4.08 -2.27 -2.05
C TYR A 45 -3.30 -2.14 -3.35
N GLN A 46 -2.06 -1.63 -3.29
CA GLN A 46 -1.23 -1.42 -4.47
C GLN A 46 -0.96 -2.74 -5.19
N LYS A 47 -0.63 -3.82 -4.47
CA LYS A 47 -0.44 -5.13 -5.10
C LYS A 47 -1.70 -5.60 -5.86
N MET A 48 -2.88 -5.36 -5.30
CA MET A 48 -4.16 -5.74 -5.94
C MET A 48 -4.41 -4.92 -7.21
N ILE A 49 -4.05 -3.63 -7.19
CA ILE A 49 -4.09 -2.75 -8.36
C ILE A 49 -3.08 -3.23 -9.41
N ASP A 50 -1.82 -3.44 -9.02
CA ASP A 50 -0.74 -3.88 -9.92
C ASP A 50 -1.07 -5.23 -10.58
N ASP A 51 -1.63 -6.17 -9.80
CA ASP A 51 -2.08 -7.46 -10.29
C ASP A 51 -3.27 -7.31 -11.25
N SER A 52 -4.22 -6.40 -10.96
CA SER A 52 -5.36 -6.11 -11.83
C SER A 52 -4.92 -5.47 -13.15
N GLU A 53 -3.99 -4.50 -13.11
CA GLU A 53 -3.41 -3.88 -14.31
C GLU A 53 -2.68 -4.91 -15.17
N ARG A 54 -1.92 -5.82 -14.53
CA ARG A 54 -1.26 -6.92 -15.23
C ARG A 54 -2.27 -7.85 -15.89
N ASP A 55 -3.32 -8.24 -15.19
CA ASP A 55 -4.35 -9.15 -15.74
C ASP A 55 -5.14 -8.49 -16.88
N ILE A 56 -5.39 -7.17 -16.82
CA ILE A 56 -5.95 -6.40 -17.95
C ILE A 56 -4.98 -6.44 -19.14
N LYS A 57 -3.68 -6.18 -18.92
CA LYS A 57 -2.67 -6.17 -19.99
C LYS A 57 -2.47 -7.55 -20.63
N GLU A 58 -2.56 -8.61 -19.84
CA GLU A 58 -2.42 -9.99 -20.29
C GLU A 58 -3.72 -10.58 -20.87
N GLY A 59 -4.82 -9.79 -20.89
CA GLY A 59 -6.11 -10.24 -21.41
C GLY A 59 -6.81 -11.29 -20.55
N LYS A 60 -6.40 -11.42 -19.28
CA LYS A 60 -6.95 -12.36 -18.29
C LYS A 60 -8.10 -11.75 -17.48
N ALA A 61 -8.24 -10.42 -17.49
CA ALA A 61 -9.30 -9.71 -16.79
C ALA A 61 -10.45 -9.30 -17.72
N VAL A 62 -11.68 -9.30 -17.17
CA VAL A 62 -12.88 -8.77 -17.82
C VAL A 62 -13.14 -7.36 -17.29
N VAL A 63 -13.19 -6.37 -18.18
CA VAL A 63 -13.45 -4.97 -17.81
C VAL A 63 -14.95 -4.70 -17.92
N LEU A 64 -15.61 -4.53 -16.77
CA LEU A 64 -17.04 -4.21 -16.67
C LEU A 64 -17.19 -2.69 -16.46
N LYS A 65 -17.82 -1.99 -17.40
CA LYS A 65 -17.89 -0.51 -17.45
C LYS A 65 -19.24 0.05 -17.01
N SER A 66 -20.28 -0.78 -16.97
CA SER A 66 -21.64 -0.35 -16.63
C SER A 66 -22.30 -1.26 -15.61
N ALA A 67 -23.27 -0.70 -14.87
CA ALA A 67 -24.07 -1.48 -13.92
C ALA A 67 -24.77 -2.68 -14.57
N LYS A 68 -25.21 -2.51 -15.82
CA LYS A 68 -25.85 -3.58 -16.62
C LYS A 68 -24.87 -4.72 -16.93
N GLU A 69 -23.65 -4.40 -17.34
CA GLU A 69 -22.59 -5.41 -17.59
C GLU A 69 -22.22 -6.16 -16.31
N ILE A 70 -22.19 -5.48 -15.17
CA ILE A 70 -21.93 -6.10 -13.87
C ILE A 70 -23.04 -7.10 -13.53
N GLU A 71 -24.30 -6.70 -13.69
CA GLU A 71 -25.46 -7.56 -13.40
C GLU A 71 -25.52 -8.78 -14.33
N GLU A 72 -25.25 -8.60 -15.61
CA GLU A 72 -25.15 -9.68 -16.59
C GLU A 72 -24.02 -10.67 -16.25
N TYR A 73 -22.84 -10.15 -15.88
CA TYR A 73 -21.69 -10.98 -15.51
C TYR A 73 -21.96 -11.83 -14.25
N ILE A 74 -22.51 -11.21 -13.20
CA ILE A 74 -22.86 -11.90 -11.96
C ILE A 74 -23.87 -13.03 -12.24
N ASN A 75 -24.92 -12.74 -13.02
CA ASN A 75 -25.99 -13.69 -13.31
C ASN A 75 -25.54 -14.86 -14.21
N CYS A 76 -24.55 -14.66 -15.07
CA CYS A 76 -24.06 -15.68 -15.99
C CYS A 76 -22.89 -16.51 -15.44
N HIS A 77 -22.06 -15.99 -14.53
CA HIS A 77 -20.78 -16.63 -14.19
C HIS A 77 -20.59 -16.93 -12.69
N MET A 78 -21.46 -16.44 -11.80
CA MET A 78 -21.35 -16.69 -10.35
C MET A 78 -22.53 -17.47 -9.76
N LYS A 79 -23.12 -18.40 -10.54
CA LYS A 79 -24.10 -19.38 -10.03
C LYS A 79 -23.45 -20.63 -9.48
#